data_AF-A0A0G1AYV5-F1
#
_entry.id   AF-A0A0G1AYV5-F1
#
_cell.length_a   1.000
_cell.length_b   1.000
_cell.length_c   1.000
_cell.angle_alpha   90.00
_cell.angle_beta   90.00
_cell.angle_gamma   90.00
#
_symmetry.space_group_name_H-M   'P 1'
#
loop_
_entity.id
_entity.type
_entity.pdbx_description
1 polymer ?
#
loop_
_entity_poly.entity_id
_entity_poly.type
_entity_poly.pdbx_seq_one_letter_code
_entity_poly.pdbx_strand_id
1 'polypeptide(L)'
;MNDKLPEPDKRAIIYEDKKLYICLASFPIVKGHTVVVWKEAAADLSFLSKNDYEYLMDKVDEIRNALLKTFNIDKVYLVYMDETKQVHWHLVPRFDEKGYNIFLHKPDQLVDFDLVEKIKSNLILNIKNNEG
;
A
#
# COMPACT_ATOMS: atom_id res chain seq x y z
N MET A 1 -6.72 -12.46 -19.49
CA MET A 1 -6.67 -12.54 -18.02
C MET A 1 -7.60 -11.47 -17.48
N ASN A 2 -8.17 -11.64 -16.28
CA ASN A 2 -8.94 -10.55 -15.68
C ASN A 2 -7.91 -9.50 -15.26
N ASP A 3 -7.83 -8.38 -15.97
CA ASP A 3 -6.83 -7.34 -15.73
C ASP A 3 -7.05 -6.61 -14.38
N LYS A 4 -8.11 -6.95 -13.64
CA LYS A 4 -8.51 -6.27 -12.40
C LYS A 4 -7.81 -6.86 -11.18
N LEU A 5 -7.39 -5.99 -10.27
CA LEU A 5 -6.96 -6.36 -8.93
C LEU A 5 -8.08 -7.15 -8.21
N PRO A 6 -7.72 -8.19 -7.42
CA PRO A 6 -8.68 -8.89 -6.60
C PRO A 6 -9.26 -7.96 -5.53
N GLU A 7 -10.52 -8.18 -5.16
CA GLU A 7 -11.06 -7.53 -3.97
C GLU A 7 -10.28 -7.99 -2.73
N PRO A 8 -9.84 -7.08 -1.86
CA PRO A 8 -9.11 -7.45 -0.65
C PRO A 8 -10.05 -8.12 0.35
N ASP A 9 -9.50 -9.01 1.17
CA ASP A 9 -10.20 -9.48 2.37
C ASP A 9 -10.47 -8.28 3.27
N LYS A 10 -11.71 -8.12 3.75
CA LYS A 10 -12.10 -7.00 4.61
C LYS A 10 -11.27 -6.91 5.89
N ARG A 11 -10.77 -8.04 6.37
CA ARG A 11 -9.88 -8.11 7.54
C ARG A 11 -8.49 -7.55 7.26
N ALA A 12 -8.05 -7.52 6.00
CA ALA A 12 -6.77 -6.96 5.58
C ALA A 12 -6.80 -5.42 5.48
N ILE A 13 -7.98 -4.79 5.51
CA ILE A 13 -8.12 -3.34 5.32
C ILE A 13 -7.54 -2.60 6.53
N ILE A 14 -6.56 -1.74 6.25
CA ILE A 14 -5.91 -0.83 7.19
C ILE A 14 -6.62 0.52 7.16
N TYR A 15 -6.90 1.04 5.97
CA TYR A 15 -7.58 2.32 5.76
C TYR A 15 -8.43 2.25 4.49
N GLU A 16 -9.55 2.97 4.47
CA GLU A 16 -10.41 3.07 3.31
C GLU A 16 -11.19 4.38 3.33
N ASP A 17 -11.25 5.04 2.17
CA ASP A 17 -12.09 6.22 1.96
C ASP A 17 -12.84 6.13 0.62
N LYS A 18 -13.33 7.25 0.07
CA LYS A 18 -14.02 7.26 -1.22
C LYS A 18 -13.12 7.04 -2.44
N LYS A 19 -11.84 7.43 -2.37
CA LYS A 19 -10.88 7.47 -3.48
C LYS A 19 -9.95 6.26 -3.51
N LEU A 20 -9.55 5.74 -2.36
CA LEU A 20 -8.59 4.63 -2.28
C LEU A 20 -8.84 3.72 -1.08
N TYR A 21 -8.14 2.60 -1.06
CA TYR A 21 -8.00 1.75 0.13
C TYR A 21 -6.54 1.35 0.32
N ILE A 22 -6.21 0.99 1.56
CA ILE A 22 -4.90 0.51 1.98
C ILE A 22 -5.12 -0.82 2.69
N CYS A 23 -4.46 -1.88 2.25
CA CYS A 23 -4.60 -3.20 2.86
C CYS A 23 -3.31 -4.01 2.77
N LEU A 24 -3.21 -5.06 3.58
CA LEU A 24 -2.19 -6.08 3.34
C LEU A 24 -2.41 -6.71 1.97
N ALA A 25 -1.33 -6.97 1.24
CA ALA A 25 -1.41 -7.67 -0.04
C ALA A 25 -2.02 -9.06 0.16
N SER A 26 -2.84 -9.55 -0.79
CA SER A 26 -3.41 -10.90 -0.71
C SER A 26 -2.36 -12.01 -0.79
N PHE A 27 -1.23 -11.70 -1.45
CA PHE A 27 -0.06 -12.57 -1.58
C PHE A 27 1.20 -11.79 -1.18
N PRO A 28 1.45 -11.57 0.12
CA PRO A 28 2.63 -10.83 0.57
C PRO A 28 3.94 -11.56 0.22
N ILE A 29 4.96 -10.83 -0.23
CA ILE A 29 6.33 -11.36 -0.40
C ILE A 29 7.16 -11.26 0.89
N VAL A 30 6.75 -10.36 1.79
CA VAL A 30 7.35 -10.16 3.11
C VAL A 30 6.26 -9.78 4.11
N LYS A 31 6.56 -9.98 5.39
CA LYS A 31 5.69 -9.54 6.48
C LYS A 31 5.38 -8.05 6.37
N GLY A 32 4.10 -7.70 6.39
CA GLY A 32 3.64 -6.30 6.27
C GLY A 32 3.62 -5.74 4.85
N HIS A 33 3.83 -6.55 3.82
CA HIS A 33 3.62 -6.12 2.43
C HIS A 33 2.20 -5.56 2.28
N THR A 34 2.12 -4.27 1.97
CA THR A 34 0.89 -3.48 1.95
C THR A 34 0.70 -2.89 0.55
N VAL A 35 -0.54 -2.78 0.10
CA VAL A 35 -0.90 -2.10 -1.14
C VAL A 35 -1.76 -0.88 -0.85
N VAL A 36 -1.53 0.20 -1.59
CA VAL A 36 -2.42 1.37 -1.68
C VAL A 36 -3.04 1.35 -3.05
N VAL A 37 -4.36 1.24 -3.15
CA VAL A 37 -5.06 1.04 -4.42
C VAL A 37 -6.06 2.17 -4.63
N TRP A 38 -5.92 2.87 -5.77
CA TRP A 38 -6.92 3.83 -6.21
C TRP A 38 -8.19 3.09 -6.64
N LYS A 39 -9.37 3.52 -6.20
CA LYS A 39 -10.64 2.83 -6.42
C LYS A 39 -11.22 3.06 -7.81
N GLU A 40 -11.11 4.27 -8.33
CA GLU A 40 -11.61 4.58 -9.66
C GLU A 40 -10.70 3.93 -10.71
N ALA A 41 -11.28 3.57 -11.85
CA ALA A 41 -10.50 2.97 -12.95
C ALA A 41 -9.52 4.02 -13.51
N ALA A 42 -8.24 3.85 -13.21
CA ALA A 42 -7.15 4.66 -13.73
C ALA A 42 -6.04 3.71 -14.18
N ALA A 43 -5.79 3.67 -15.49
CA ALA A 43 -4.82 2.74 -16.08
C ALA A 43 -3.37 3.09 -15.74
N ASP A 44 -3.12 4.36 -15.44
CA ASP A 44 -1.81 4.91 -15.16
C ASP A 44 -1.93 6.18 -14.30
N LEU A 45 -0.86 6.54 -13.59
CA LEU A 45 -0.78 7.75 -12.77
C LEU A 45 -1.04 9.03 -13.56
N SER A 46 -0.71 9.06 -14.87
CA SER A 46 -0.95 10.21 -15.74
C SER A 46 -2.43 10.56 -15.94
N PHE A 47 -3.35 9.65 -15.61
CA PHE A 47 -4.79 9.91 -15.63
C PHE A 47 -5.31 10.59 -14.36
N LEU A 48 -4.50 10.68 -13.30
CA LEU A 48 -4.89 11.36 -12.07
C LEU A 48 -4.72 12.88 -12.24
N SER A 49 -5.66 13.64 -11.66
CA SER A 49 -5.43 15.07 -11.47
C SER A 49 -4.24 15.30 -10.54
N LYS A 50 -3.62 16.48 -10.60
CA LYS A 50 -2.52 16.83 -9.69
C LYS A 50 -2.93 16.64 -8.21
N ASN A 51 -4.13 17.08 -7.85
CA ASN A 51 -4.63 16.96 -6.48
C ASN A 51 -4.85 15.50 -6.07
N ASP A 52 -5.30 14.65 -7.00
CA ASP A 52 -5.49 13.22 -6.74
C ASP A 52 -4.17 12.48 -6.60
N TYR A 53 -3.19 12.82 -7.45
CA TYR A 53 -1.83 12.29 -7.34
C TYR A 53 -1.19 12.70 -6.01
N GLU A 54 -1.29 13.97 -5.61
CA GLU A 54 -0.80 14.45 -4.32
C GLU A 54 -1.49 13.74 -3.16
N TYR A 55 -2.82 13.57 -3.23
CA TYR A 55 -3.57 12.83 -2.21
C TYR A 55 -3.13 11.36 -2.12
N LEU A 56 -2.95 10.68 -3.25
CA LEU A 56 -2.44 9.31 -3.30
C LEU A 56 -1.05 9.23 -2.65
N MET A 57 -0.14 10.14 -3.01
CA MET A 57 1.22 10.13 -2.49
C MET A 57 1.29 10.50 -1.01
N ASP A 58 0.41 11.38 -0.51
CA ASP A 58 0.25 11.63 0.93
C ASP A 58 -0.13 10.32 1.65
N LYS A 59 -1.08 9.54 1.11
CA LYS A 59 -1.46 8.23 1.68
C LYS A 59 -0.36 7.19 1.61
N VAL A 60 0.43 7.17 0.55
CA VAL A 60 1.63 6.32 0.44
C VAL A 60 2.66 6.67 1.51
N ASP A 61 2.91 7.95 1.78
CA ASP A 61 3.86 8.33 2.84
C ASP A 61 3.34 8.05 4.24
N GLU A 62 2.05 8.31 4.52
CA GLU A 62 1.42 7.98 5.80
C GLU A 62 1.58 6.50 6.16
N ILE A 63 1.23 5.59 5.23
CA ILE A 63 1.35 4.15 5.46
C ILE A 63 2.80 3.69 5.49
N ARG A 64 3.69 4.26 4.67
CA ARG A 64 5.14 4.02 4.76
C ARG A 64 5.64 4.30 6.17
N ASN A 65 5.29 5.45 6.74
CA ASN A 65 5.71 5.85 8.08
C ASN A 65 5.11 4.94 9.17
N ALA A 66 3.87 4.48 8.99
CA ALA A 66 3.25 3.50 9.88
C ALA A 66 4.00 2.17 9.87
N LEU A 67 4.41 1.68 8.68
CA LEU A 67 5.18 0.44 8.53
C LEU A 67 6.56 0.55 9.18
N LEU A 68 7.29 1.66 8.95
CA LEU A 68 8.59 1.92 9.58
C LEU A 68 8.50 1.80 11.10
N LYS A 69 7.50 2.44 11.72
CA LYS A 69 7.24 2.39 13.17
C LYS A 69 6.82 1.00 13.64
N THR A 70 5.90 0.36 12.92
CA THR A 70 5.32 -0.94 13.29
C THR A 70 6.39 -2.04 13.39
N PHE A 71 7.35 -2.01 12.47
CA PHE A 71 8.38 -3.04 12.36
C PHE A 71 9.73 -2.60 12.93
N ASN A 72 9.88 -1.34 13.35
CA ASN A 72 11.16 -0.77 13.78
C ASN A 72 12.28 -1.03 12.74
N ILE A 73 11.98 -0.68 11.49
CA ILE A 73 12.88 -0.84 10.35
C ILE A 73 13.20 0.53 9.73
N ASP A 74 14.33 0.62 9.06
CA ASP A 74 14.78 1.89 8.47
C ASP A 74 14.17 2.16 7.10
N LYS A 75 13.68 1.12 6.40
CA LYS A 75 13.35 1.21 4.98
C LYS A 75 12.12 0.41 4.60
N VAL A 76 11.33 0.99 3.71
CA VAL A 76 10.21 0.38 2.99
C VAL A 76 10.42 0.72 1.52
N TYR A 77 10.38 -0.29 0.65
CA TYR A 77 10.40 -0.05 -0.79
C TYR A 77 9.02 0.37 -1.28
N LEU A 78 8.98 1.38 -2.14
CA LEU A 78 7.80 1.82 -2.86
C LEU A 78 7.93 1.34 -4.30
N VAL A 79 6.99 0.52 -4.73
CA VAL A 79 7.05 -0.14 -6.04
C VAL A 79 5.73 0.13 -6.76
N TYR A 80 5.82 0.65 -7.97
CA TYR A 80 4.70 0.85 -8.87
C TYR A 80 4.95 -0.01 -10.10
N MET A 81 3.99 -0.87 -10.43
CA MET A 81 4.00 -1.75 -11.59
C MET A 81 2.60 -1.71 -12.21
N ASP A 82 2.51 -1.45 -13.50
CA ASP A 82 1.28 -1.06 -14.20
C ASP A 82 0.60 -2.22 -14.94
N GLU A 83 0.97 -3.48 -14.66
CA GLU A 83 0.48 -4.63 -15.43
C GLU A 83 -1.04 -4.84 -15.30
N THR A 84 -1.65 -4.37 -14.20
CA THR A 84 -3.09 -4.48 -13.94
C THR A 84 -3.91 -3.31 -14.49
N LYS A 85 -3.28 -2.30 -15.11
CA LYS A 85 -3.98 -1.07 -15.57
C LYS A 85 -4.91 -0.50 -14.48
N GLN A 86 -4.45 -0.55 -13.25
CA GLN A 86 -5.12 0.00 -12.08
C GLN A 86 -4.03 0.65 -11.23
N VAL A 87 -4.17 1.94 -10.92
CA VAL A 87 -3.18 2.63 -10.09
C VAL A 87 -3.12 2.00 -8.70
N HIS A 88 -1.96 1.42 -8.38
CA HIS A 88 -1.66 0.90 -7.06
C HIS A 88 -0.16 0.97 -6.74
N TRP A 89 0.15 1.18 -5.47
CA TRP A 89 1.51 1.13 -4.95
C TRP A 89 1.68 -0.08 -4.05
N HIS A 90 2.78 -0.79 -4.24
CA HIS A 90 3.27 -1.78 -3.30
C HIS A 90 4.25 -1.14 -2.33
N LEU A 91 4.01 -1.36 -1.03
CA LEU A 91 4.89 -0.98 0.06
C LEU A 91 5.47 -2.26 0.68
N VAL A 92 6.77 -2.44 0.51
CA VAL A 92 7.48 -3.67 0.90
C VAL A 92 8.46 -3.36 2.03
N PRO A 93 8.12 -3.69 3.29
CA PRO A 93 9.03 -3.58 4.43
C PRO A 93 10.37 -4.27 4.17
N ARG A 94 11.47 -3.56 4.41
CA ARG A 94 12.82 -4.10 4.25
C ARG A 94 13.42 -4.40 5.63
N PHE A 95 13.58 -5.68 5.92
CA PHE A 95 14.32 -6.18 7.07
C PHE A 95 15.80 -6.32 6.67
N ASP A 96 16.33 -7.53 6.64
CA ASP A 96 17.76 -7.77 6.38
C ASP A 96 18.11 -7.84 4.88
N GLU A 97 17.12 -8.14 4.04
CA GLU A 97 17.31 -8.32 2.61
C GLU A 97 17.34 -7.00 1.84
N LYS A 98 18.17 -6.90 0.80
CA LYS A 98 18.42 -5.64 0.08
C LYS A 98 18.28 -5.82 -1.43
N GLY A 99 17.79 -4.77 -2.07
CA GLY A 99 17.74 -4.62 -3.51
C GLY A 99 16.76 -5.58 -4.15
N TYR A 100 17.10 -6.07 -5.33
CA TYR A 100 16.27 -6.95 -6.14
C TYR A 100 15.92 -8.29 -5.44
N ASN A 101 16.78 -8.76 -4.53
CA ASN A 101 16.63 -10.07 -3.91
C ASN A 101 15.28 -10.22 -3.19
N ILE A 102 14.74 -9.14 -2.61
CA ILE A 102 13.44 -9.16 -1.91
C ILE A 102 12.28 -9.64 -2.79
N PHE A 103 12.37 -9.43 -4.11
CA PHE A 103 11.34 -9.86 -5.07
C PHE A 103 11.48 -11.32 -5.49
N LEU A 104 12.55 -12.00 -5.07
CA LEU A 104 12.74 -13.44 -5.27
C LEU A 104 11.99 -14.28 -4.23
N HIS A 105 11.48 -13.65 -3.17
CA HIS A 105 10.62 -14.30 -2.20
C HIS A 105 9.37 -14.86 -2.87
N LYS A 106 9.05 -16.12 -2.58
CA LYS A 106 7.83 -16.75 -3.07
C LYS A 106 6.63 -16.18 -2.31
N PRO A 107 5.68 -15.47 -2.96
CA PRO A 107 4.47 -15.02 -2.31
C PRO A 107 3.65 -16.22 -1.81
N ASP A 108 3.02 -16.06 -0.66
CA ASP A 108 2.04 -17.02 -0.14
C ASP A 108 0.75 -16.30 0.23
N GLN A 109 -0.36 -17.02 0.32
CA GLN A 109 -1.66 -16.42 0.62
C GLN A 109 -1.66 -15.81 2.03
N LEU A 110 -2.19 -14.59 2.15
CA LEU A 110 -2.38 -13.94 3.45
C LEU A 110 -3.38 -14.73 4.30
N VAL A 111 -2.93 -15.18 5.47
CA VAL A 111 -3.77 -15.90 6.44
C VAL A 111 -3.79 -15.26 7.83
N ASP A 112 -2.81 -14.40 8.12
CA ASP A 112 -2.65 -13.69 9.39
C ASP A 112 -2.97 -12.20 9.21
N PHE A 113 -3.94 -11.70 9.98
CA PHE A 113 -4.42 -10.33 9.94
C PHE A 113 -4.07 -9.54 11.21
N ASP A 114 -3.35 -10.13 12.18
CA ASP A 114 -3.05 -9.51 13.48
C ASP A 114 -2.23 -8.22 13.33
N LEU A 115 -1.47 -8.11 12.23
CA LEU A 115 -0.68 -6.92 11.91
C LEU A 115 -1.54 -5.70 11.56
N VAL A 116 -2.79 -5.89 11.12
CA VAL A 116 -3.63 -4.80 10.65
C VAL A 116 -3.86 -3.78 11.76
N GLU A 117 -4.23 -4.24 12.96
CA GLU A 117 -4.45 -3.34 14.12
C GLU A 117 -3.14 -2.69 14.60
N LYS A 118 -2.02 -3.40 14.51
CA LYS A 118 -0.70 -2.83 14.84
C LYS A 118 -0.29 -1.73 13.86
N ILE A 119 -0.57 -1.90 12.57
CA ILE A 119 -0.29 -0.89 11.55
C ILE A 119 -1.25 0.30 11.72
N LYS A 120 -2.55 0.04 11.92
CA LYS A 120 -3.55 1.10 12.19
C LYS A 120 -3.18 1.99 13.36
N SER A 121 -2.72 1.41 14.48
CA SER A 121 -2.35 2.20 15.65
C SER A 121 -1.12 3.11 15.43
N ASN A 122 -0.30 2.82 14.41
CA ASN A 122 0.84 3.65 14.00
C ASN A 122 0.53 4.57 12.82
N LEU A 123 -0.66 4.47 12.24
CA LEU A 123 -1.09 5.29 11.11
C LEU A 123 -1.49 6.68 11.61
N ILE A 124 -0.75 7.69 11.17
CA ILE A 124 -1.04 9.09 11.44
C ILE A 124 -1.50 9.70 10.12
N LEU A 125 -2.77 10.12 10.06
CA LEU A 125 -3.33 10.74 8.86
C LEU A 125 -2.98 12.23 8.85
N ASN A 126 -2.42 12.71 7.73
CA ASN A 126 -2.20 14.12 7.50
C ASN A 126 -3.55 14.75 7.16
N ILE A 127 -4.13 15.48 8.12
CA ILE A 127 -5.28 16.33 7.85
C ILE A 127 -4.71 17.65 7.31
N LYS A 128 -4.52 17.74 5.99
CA LYS A 128 -4.35 19.06 5.37
C LYS A 128 -5.69 19.78 5.50
N ASN A 129 -5.75 20.77 6.39
CA ASN A 129 -6.84 21.73 6.37
C ASN A 129 -6.81 22.38 4.99
N ASN A 130 -7.84 22.15 4.18
CA ASN A 130 -8.05 22.89 2.95
C ASN A 130 -8.41 24.34 3.34
N GLU A 131 -7.40 25.14 3.65
CA GLU A 131 -7.52 26.60 3.68
C GLU A 131 -7.13 27.13 2.29
N GLY A 132 -8.12 27.70 1.59
CA GLY A 132 -7.93 28.59 0.43
C GLY A 132 -8.31 28.00 -0.91
#